data_AF-A0A1J3JZK5-F1
#
_entry.id   AF-A0A1J3JZK5-F1
#
_cell.length_a   1.000
_cell.length_b   1.000
_cell.length_c   1.000
_cell.angle_alpha   90.00
_cell.angle_beta   90.00
_cell.angle_gamma   90.00
#
_symmetry.space_group_name_H-M   'P 1'
#
loop_
_entity.id
_entity.type
_entity.pdbx_description
1 polymer ?
#
loop_
_entity_poly.entity_id
_entity_poly.type
_entity_poly.pdbx_seq_one_letter_code
_entity_poly.pdbx_strand_id
1 'polypeptide(L)'
;SSYTDDTTGINYVSDSSFVESGVSKSVPFEAKRQIQNLRSFPEGSRNCYTLIPKQGKGKKYLIRTSFMYGNYDGENGSPEFDLFLGGNIWDTVSLNNKP
;
A
#
# COMPACT_ATOMS: atom_id res chain seq x y z
N SER A 1 -4.65 -5.06 -13.87
CA SER A 1 -3.45 -4.76 -14.69
C SER A 1 -2.22 -5.39 -14.06
N SER A 2 -1.17 -5.61 -14.84
CA SER A 2 0.14 -6.10 -14.36
C SER A 2 1.27 -5.49 -15.18
N TYR A 3 2.48 -5.43 -14.61
CA TYR A 3 3.68 -5.02 -15.32
C TYR A 3 4.93 -5.59 -14.66
N THR A 4 5.97 -5.83 -15.45
CA THR A 4 7.30 -6.16 -14.93
C THR A 4 8.11 -4.88 -14.78
N ASP A 5 8.70 -4.68 -13.60
CA ASP A 5 9.58 -3.55 -13.34
C ASP A 5 10.94 -3.79 -14.00
N ASP A 6 11.34 -2.90 -14.91
CA ASP A 6 12.56 -3.08 -15.73
C ASP A 6 13.85 -3.01 -14.90
N THR A 7 13.81 -2.40 -13.72
CA THR A 7 14.99 -2.27 -12.84
C THR A 7 15.22 -3.52 -12.00
N THR A 8 14.14 -4.10 -11.46
CA THR A 8 14.21 -5.23 -10.51
C THR A 8 13.83 -6.58 -11.13
N GLY A 9 13.20 -6.59 -12.30
CA GLY A 9 12.63 -7.78 -12.93
C GLY A 9 11.40 -8.34 -12.20
N ILE A 10 10.89 -7.65 -11.19
CA ILE A 10 9.74 -8.11 -10.38
C ILE A 10 8.45 -7.79 -11.13
N ASN A 11 7.57 -8.78 -11.28
CA ASN A 11 6.22 -8.58 -11.81
C ASN A 11 5.28 -8.08 -10.71
N TYR A 12 4.70 -6.90 -10.93
CA TYR A 12 3.69 -6.27 -10.09
C TYR A 12 2.30 -6.48 -10.70
N VAL A 13 1.33 -6.74 -9.84
CA VAL A 13 -0.09 -6.88 -10.21
C VAL A 13 -0.92 -5.86 -9.43
N SER A 14 -2.08 -5.50 -9.97
CA SER A 14 -3.07 -4.66 -9.27
C SER A 14 -3.43 -5.24 -7.90
N ASP A 15 -3.53 -4.38 -6.90
CA ASP A 15 -3.88 -4.73 -5.52
C ASP A 15 -5.36 -5.10 -5.35
N SER A 16 -6.21 -4.70 -6.31
CA SER A 16 -7.67 -4.83 -6.30
C SER A 16 -8.22 -6.23 -6.03
N SER A 17 -7.45 -7.29 -6.28
CA SER A 17 -7.87 -8.67 -6.01
C SER A 17 -7.55 -9.14 -4.58
N PHE A 18 -6.90 -8.29 -3.78
CA PHE A 18 -6.41 -8.61 -2.45
C PHE A 18 -7.04 -7.74 -1.36
N VAL A 19 -7.88 -6.76 -1.73
CA VAL A 19 -8.54 -5.81 -0.82
C VAL A 19 -10.00 -5.64 -1.19
N GLU A 20 -10.87 -5.46 -0.19
CA GLU A 20 -12.32 -5.37 -0.39
C GLU A 20 -12.83 -3.92 -0.58
N SER A 21 -12.06 -2.94 -0.09
CA SER A 21 -12.48 -1.54 0.03
C SER A 21 -11.35 -0.56 -0.31
N GLY A 22 -11.67 0.72 -0.21
CA GLY A 22 -10.72 1.81 -0.43
C GLY A 22 -10.68 2.29 -1.88
N VAL A 23 -10.20 3.52 -2.05
CA VAL A 23 -10.23 4.24 -3.33
C VAL A 23 -8.82 4.29 -3.91
N SER A 24 -8.70 3.98 -5.21
CA SER A 24 -7.43 4.15 -5.92
C SER A 24 -7.29 5.59 -6.37
N LYS A 25 -6.16 6.22 -6.05
CA LYS A 25 -5.85 7.60 -6.42
C LYS A 25 -4.45 7.66 -7.03
N SER A 26 -4.28 8.45 -8.09
CA SER A 26 -2.95 8.77 -8.60
C SER A 26 -2.39 9.96 -7.83
N VAL A 27 -1.09 9.95 -7.56
CA VAL A 27 -0.41 11.17 -7.13
C VAL A 27 -0.28 12.16 -8.30
N PRO A 28 -0.25 13.48 -8.04
CA PRO A 28 -0.29 14.52 -9.08
C PRO A 28 1.08 14.83 -9.70
N PHE A 29 2.13 14.11 -9.32
CA PHE A 29 3.49 14.25 -9.82
C PHE A 29 4.03 12.90 -10.31
N GLU A 30 5.10 12.94 -11.10
CA GLU A 30 5.79 11.74 -11.56
C GLU A 30 6.49 11.05 -10.40
N ALA A 31 6.12 9.79 -10.16
CA ALA A 31 6.68 8.95 -9.13
C ALA A 31 7.09 7.58 -9.71
N LYS A 32 7.78 6.78 -8.90
CA LYS A 32 8.04 5.39 -9.28
C LYS A 32 6.71 4.68 -9.49
N ARG A 33 6.62 3.82 -10.51
CA ARG A 33 5.36 3.19 -10.92
C ARG A 33 4.64 2.43 -9.78
N GLN A 34 5.38 1.91 -8.81
CA GLN A 34 4.87 1.23 -7.61
C GLN A 34 4.09 2.14 -6.66
N ILE A 35 4.34 3.45 -6.71
CA ILE A 35 3.75 4.46 -5.82
C ILE A 35 3.02 5.57 -6.62
N GLN A 36 2.97 5.46 -7.95
CA GLN A 36 2.21 6.39 -8.80
C GLN A 36 0.71 6.32 -8.48
N ASN A 37 0.20 5.12 -8.24
CA ASN A 37 -1.16 4.89 -7.80
C ASN A 37 -1.12 4.33 -6.37
N LEU A 38 -1.94 4.92 -5.50
CA LEU A 38 -2.03 4.60 -4.09
C LEU A 38 -3.47 4.18 -3.76
N ARG A 39 -3.62 3.28 -2.77
CA ARG A 39 -4.90 2.94 -2.17
C ARG A 39 -5.10 3.81 -0.93
N SER A 40 -6.20 4.56 -0.88
CA SER A 40 -6.63 5.29 0.30
C SER A 40 -7.84 4.64 0.94
N PHE A 41 -7.99 4.80 2.26
CA PHE A 41 -9.09 4.26 3.03
C PHE A 41 -9.80 5.38 3.82
N PRO A 42 -10.62 6.21 3.15
CA PRO A 42 -11.33 7.31 3.80
C PRO A 42 -12.50 6.82 4.67
N GLU A 43 -12.97 5.59 4.45
CA GLU A 43 -14.10 5.00 5.14
C GLU A 43 -13.68 3.76 5.94
N GLY A 44 -14.37 3.53 7.06
CA GLY A 44 -14.13 2.41 7.96
C GLY A 44 -12.93 2.63 8.89
N SER A 45 -12.92 1.89 10.01
CA SER A 45 -11.86 1.95 11.01
C SER A 45 -10.73 0.93 10.78
N ARG A 46 -10.97 -0.08 9.94
CA ARG A 46 -10.00 -1.13 9.61
C ARG A 46 -10.23 -1.64 8.20
N ASN A 47 -9.16 -1.73 7.43
CA ASN A 47 -9.15 -2.24 6.06
C ASN A 47 -8.07 -3.32 5.95
N CYS A 48 -8.39 -4.45 5.30
CA CYS A 48 -7.56 -5.65 5.33
C CYS A 48 -7.13 -6.06 3.92
N TYR A 49 -5.85 -6.40 3.77
CA TYR A 49 -5.35 -7.13 2.62
C TYR A 49 -5.27 -8.62 2.92
N THR A 50 -5.81 -9.44 2.02
CA THR A 50 -5.68 -10.91 2.09
C THR A 50 -4.54 -11.36 1.20
N LEU A 51 -3.39 -11.68 1.80
CA LEU A 51 -2.22 -12.18 1.08
C LEU A 51 -2.28 -13.72 0.99
N ILE A 52 -2.19 -14.26 -0.23
CA ILE A 52 -2.20 -15.71 -0.49
C ILE A 52 -0.90 -16.09 -1.22
N PRO A 53 0.22 -16.29 -0.50
CA PRO A 53 1.47 -16.70 -1.12
C PRO A 53 1.35 -18.09 -1.77
N LYS A 54 1.88 -18.25 -2.99
CA LYS A 54 1.81 -19.52 -3.74
C LYS A 54 2.40 -20.72 -2.98
N GLN A 55 3.43 -20.52 -2.17
CA GLN A 55 4.10 -21.61 -1.45
C GLN A 55 3.33 -22.04 -0.18
N GLY A 56 2.22 -21.38 0.15
CA GLY A 56 1.32 -21.77 1.24
C GLY A 56 1.84 -21.46 2.64
N LYS A 57 1.25 -22.12 3.64
CA LYS A 57 1.58 -21.91 5.06
C LYS A 57 2.95 -22.53 5.40
N GLY A 58 3.57 -22.05 6.49
CA GLY A 58 4.81 -22.63 7.04
C GLY A 58 6.10 -22.28 6.29
N LYS A 59 6.07 -21.28 5.42
CA LYS A 59 7.25 -20.76 4.72
C LYS A 59 7.63 -19.38 5.26
N LYS A 60 8.90 -19.01 5.08
CA LYS A 60 9.41 -17.68 5.43
C LYS A 60 9.18 -16.72 4.27
N TYR A 61 8.56 -15.59 4.57
CA TYR A 61 8.26 -14.55 3.59
C TYR A 61 8.89 -13.23 4.01
N LEU A 62 9.29 -12.44 3.02
CA LEU A 62 9.59 -11.03 3.19
C LEU A 62 8.32 -10.25 2.85
N ILE A 63 7.81 -9.48 3.80
CA ILE A 63 6.70 -8.55 3.58
C ILE A 63 7.28 -7.15 3.56
N ARG A 64 6.93 -6.37 2.54
CA ARG A 64 7.33 -4.97 2.38
C ARG A 64 6.08 -4.15 2.12
N THR A 65 5.90 -3.09 2.88
CA THR A 65 4.85 -2.09 2.70
C THR A 65 5.51 -0.75 2.37
N SER A 66 4.96 -0.04 1.38
CA SER A 66 5.42 1.28 0.99
C SER A 66 4.27 2.26 1.14
N PHE A 67 4.53 3.40 1.75
CA PHE A 67 3.53 4.41 2.04
C PHE A 67 4.01 5.76 1.51
N MET A 68 3.07 6.53 0.98
CA MET A 68 3.30 7.89 0.48
C MET A 68 1.98 8.66 0.60
N TYR A 69 2.08 9.95 0.87
CA TYR A 69 0.96 10.87 0.72
C TYR A 69 1.38 11.94 -0.29
N GLY A 70 0.69 11.95 -1.43
CA GLY A 70 0.97 12.89 -2.52
C GLY A 70 -0.07 14.00 -2.62
N ASN A 71 -0.83 14.27 -1.55
CA ASN A 71 -1.95 15.22 -1.55
C ASN A 71 -2.97 14.95 -2.69
N TYR A 72 -3.23 13.68 -2.98
CA TYR A 72 -4.10 13.26 -4.08
C TYR A 72 -5.59 13.59 -3.86
N ASP A 73 -5.95 14.00 -2.64
CA ASP A 73 -7.30 14.40 -2.21
C ASP A 73 -7.41 15.91 -1.97
N GLY A 74 -6.29 16.65 -2.00
CA GLY A 74 -6.28 18.10 -1.78
C GLY A 74 -6.47 18.52 -0.32
N GLU A 75 -6.45 17.58 0.62
CA GLU A 75 -6.70 17.88 2.05
C GLU A 75 -5.46 18.41 2.77
N ASN A 76 -4.27 18.35 2.14
CA ASN A 76 -2.98 18.73 2.74
C ASN A 76 -2.73 18.04 4.10
N GLY A 77 -3.22 16.81 4.24
CA GLY A 77 -3.13 16.05 5.47
C GLY A 77 -1.76 15.44 5.71
N SER A 78 -1.60 14.84 6.90
CA SER A 78 -0.47 13.98 7.22
C SER A 78 -1.05 12.67 7.75
N PRO A 79 -1.24 11.64 6.89
CA PRO A 79 -1.88 10.42 7.30
C PRO A 79 -1.09 9.71 8.41
N GLU A 80 -1.81 9.28 9.45
CA GLU A 80 -1.28 8.44 10.51
C GLU A 80 -2.22 7.26 10.75
N PHE A 81 -1.67 6.05 10.81
CA PHE A 81 -2.45 4.84 11.03
C PHE A 81 -1.59 3.69 11.55
N ASP A 82 -2.23 2.76 12.25
CA ASP A 82 -1.58 1.52 12.69
C ASP A 82 -1.61 0.46 11.57
N LEU A 83 -0.45 -0.13 11.33
CA LEU A 83 -0.28 -1.28 10.46
C LEU A 83 -0.34 -2.56 11.29
N PHE A 84 -1.27 -3.44 10.96
CA PHE A 84 -1.38 -4.77 11.58
C PHE A 84 -0.88 -5.85 10.63
N LEU A 85 -0.08 -6.78 11.17
CA LEU A 85 0.24 -8.03 10.48
C LEU A 85 -0.44 -9.19 11.20
N GLY A 86 -1.50 -9.71 10.59
CA GLY A 86 -2.41 -10.62 11.26
C GLY A 86 -3.20 -9.91 12.35
N GLY A 87 -3.10 -10.37 13.59
CA GLY A 87 -3.78 -9.78 14.75
C GLY A 87 -2.97 -8.76 15.54
N ASN A 88 -1.68 -8.59 15.23
CA ASN A 88 -0.75 -7.81 16.04
C ASN A 88 -0.38 -6.50 15.34
N ILE A 89 -0.18 -5.44 16.12
CA ILE A 89 0.43 -4.20 15.64
C ILE A 89 1.83 -4.54 15.17
N TRP A 90 2.10 -4.23 13.91
CA TRP A 90 3.42 -4.32 13.32
C TRP A 90 4.14 -2.98 13.46
N ASP A 91 3.47 -1.87 13.13
CA ASP A 91 4.05 -0.53 13.23
C ASP A 91 2.95 0.55 13.26
N THR A 92 3.31 1.78 13.66
CA THR A 92 2.46 2.97 13.49
C THR A 92 3.10 3.86 12.42
N VAL A 93 2.41 3.99 11.29
CA VAL A 93 2.88 4.75 10.14
C VAL A 93 2.43 6.20 10.31
N SER A 94 3.38 7.12 10.35
CA SER A 94 3.12 8.57 10.38
C SER A 94 3.85 9.23 9.21
N LEU A 95 3.09 9.68 8.20
CA LEU A 95 3.61 10.33 7.00
C LEU A 95 3.74 11.83 7.22
N ASN A 96 4.54 12.21 8.21
CA ASN A 96 4.89 13.60 8.44
C ASN A 96 5.76 14.08 7.27
N ASN A 97 5.32 15.12 6.58
CA ASN A 97 6.19 15.94 5.73
C ASN A 97 7.22 16.61 6.65
N LYS A 98 8.26 15.88 7.06
CA LYS A 98 9.47 16.54 7.54
C LYS A 98 10.27 16.93 6.30
N PRO A 99 10.50 18.25 6.08
CA PRO A 99 11.40 18.71 5.02
C PRO A 99 12.80 18.12 5.17
#